data_AF-A0A8H7XQX1-F1
#
_entry.id   AF-A0A8H7XQX1-F1
#
_cell.length_a   1.000
_cell.length_b   1.000
_cell.length_c   1.000
_cell.angle_alpha   90.00
_cell.angle_beta   90.00
_cell.angle_gamma   90.00
#
_symmetry.space_group_name_H-M   'P 1'
#
loop_
_entity.id
_entity.type
_entity.pdbx_description
1 polymer ?
#
loop_
_entity_poly.entity_id
_entity_poly.type
_entity_poly.pdbx_seq_one_letter_code
_entity_poly.pdbx_strand_id
1 'polypeptide(L)'
;MSAFPLSALSSAAARIPPYFLNTDHRQRVLSQLRGKHNGLEKYIYLNGLKERDPNLFYEVLLGNMLEVIPILYTPTVRPPPLVAVGDACSNYSHIWRRPEGLYISIEQKGNIKQVLRSWPSGQAARIAVVTDGSRILGLGDLGANGLPIAIGKLDLYIGGAGIKPSTTVPICLDLGTNTEKYLTDPLYLGVRRKRPDTEEMDAFMNEFMEAMQEVFPHLVVQFEDFSTDNAFRYLEMFRNKYRVFNDDIQGTGSVVLSGFLNAARLASSASGTPLADQRILFFGAGSAGIGVAKQLTSFFTLQGLSEEEARSRIYTVDSKGLITADRKGLQEHKKYFARTDYQGPPLTSLIDIIEYVKPTALLGLSTIQNAFTEDVVRLMARLNTRPIIFPLSNPVSLCELEYQDAIRWTNGSVVFASGSPYKPVEFEGNIYEPGQGNNMYIFPGIGMGAILSKSKHITDSMVEQAAIALAGSLTVEETKAELVYPRLTRIRDISAQIALAVIRAAQKDNVDENALFRNLSDDALLEYIKAKQWQPTNTNSIPRL
;
A
#
# COMPACT_ATOMS: atom_id res chain seq x y z
N MET A 1 -1.78 -24.20 -35.88
CA MET A 1 -2.71 -23.52 -36.82
C MET A 1 -4.12 -23.89 -36.43
N SER A 2 -4.89 -22.96 -35.89
CA SER A 2 -6.36 -23.04 -35.96
C SER A 2 -6.86 -21.64 -36.29
N ALA A 3 -6.96 -21.38 -37.59
CA ALA A 3 -7.77 -20.29 -38.11
C ALA A 3 -9.19 -20.43 -37.53
N PHE A 4 -9.86 -19.30 -37.30
CA PHE A 4 -11.28 -19.30 -36.97
C PHE A 4 -12.02 -20.24 -37.94
N PRO A 5 -12.85 -21.19 -37.46
CA PRO A 5 -13.63 -22.02 -38.34
C PRO A 5 -14.53 -21.12 -39.18
N LEU A 6 -14.35 -21.16 -40.51
CA LEU A 6 -15.10 -20.41 -41.51
C LEU A 6 -16.62 -20.69 -41.49
N SER A 7 -17.09 -21.63 -40.65
CA SER A 7 -18.49 -22.07 -40.59
C SER A 7 -19.38 -21.26 -39.63
N ALA A 8 -18.89 -20.17 -39.03
CA ALA A 8 -19.72 -19.24 -38.27
C ALA A 8 -19.31 -17.79 -38.54
N LEU A 9 -19.62 -17.28 -39.72
CA LEU A 9 -19.54 -15.85 -40.03
C LEU A 9 -20.61 -15.10 -39.22
N SER A 10 -20.34 -14.88 -37.93
CA SER A 10 -20.98 -13.79 -37.21
C SER A 10 -20.60 -12.47 -37.89
N SER A 11 -21.46 -11.46 -37.83
CA SER A 11 -21.17 -10.11 -38.38
C SER A 11 -19.87 -9.49 -37.86
N ALA A 12 -19.35 -10.03 -36.75
CA ALA A 12 -18.09 -9.63 -36.16
C ALA A 12 -16.86 -10.35 -36.76
N ALA A 13 -17.01 -11.54 -37.35
CA ALA A 13 -15.91 -12.26 -38.00
C ALA A 13 -15.35 -11.50 -39.23
N ALA A 14 -16.20 -10.79 -39.98
CA ALA A 14 -15.78 -9.95 -41.10
C ALA A 14 -14.98 -8.70 -40.69
N ARG A 15 -14.99 -8.34 -39.40
CA ARG A 15 -14.26 -7.17 -38.85
C ARG A 15 -12.91 -7.55 -38.23
N ILE A 16 -12.52 -8.82 -38.26
CA ILE A 16 -11.29 -9.33 -37.67
C ILE A 16 -10.35 -9.76 -38.79
N PRO A 17 -9.04 -9.40 -38.73
CA PRO A 17 -8.07 -9.90 -39.69
C PRO A 17 -8.07 -11.44 -39.77
N PRO A 18 -7.97 -12.04 -40.96
CA PRO A 18 -8.16 -13.48 -41.15
C PRO A 18 -7.11 -14.37 -40.45
N TYR A 19 -5.99 -13.79 -40.01
CA TYR A 19 -4.91 -14.48 -39.29
C TYR A 19 -4.69 -13.94 -37.87
N PHE A 20 -5.77 -13.48 -37.22
CA PHE A 20 -5.69 -12.99 -35.84
C PHE A 20 -5.68 -14.14 -34.82
N LEU A 21 -4.53 -14.36 -34.18
CA LEU A 21 -4.39 -15.24 -33.02
C LEU A 21 -4.31 -14.43 -31.72
N ASN A 22 -5.05 -14.85 -30.68
CA ASN A 22 -5.05 -14.18 -29.38
C ASN A 22 -3.68 -14.20 -28.69
N THR A 23 -2.93 -15.30 -28.82
CA THR A 23 -1.55 -15.42 -28.30
C THR A 23 -0.62 -14.38 -28.90
N ASP A 24 -0.75 -14.13 -30.21
CA ASP A 24 0.02 -13.10 -30.90
C ASP A 24 -0.42 -11.71 -30.48
N HIS A 25 -1.70 -11.53 -30.13
CA HIS A 25 -2.22 -10.24 -29.71
C HIS A 25 -1.65 -9.79 -28.35
N ARG A 26 -1.49 -10.70 -27.37
CA ARG A 26 -0.76 -10.41 -26.13
C ARG A 26 0.67 -9.94 -26.41
N GLN A 27 1.36 -10.59 -27.35
CA GLN A 27 2.71 -10.16 -27.76
C GLN A 27 2.72 -8.79 -28.45
N ARG A 28 1.72 -8.50 -29.31
CA ARG A 28 1.55 -7.17 -29.92
C ARG A 28 1.39 -6.08 -28.85
N VAL A 29 0.58 -6.33 -27.82
CA VAL A 29 0.39 -5.40 -26.71
C VAL A 29 1.70 -5.14 -25.96
N LEU A 30 2.44 -6.19 -25.62
CA LEU A 30 3.73 -6.04 -24.94
C LEU A 30 4.77 -5.33 -25.81
N SER A 31 4.82 -5.61 -27.11
CA SER A 31 5.70 -4.92 -28.05
C SER A 31 5.38 -3.42 -28.13
N GLN A 32 4.09 -3.06 -28.22
CA GLN A 32 3.63 -1.67 -28.22
C GLN A 32 3.94 -0.96 -26.91
N LEU A 33 3.72 -1.61 -25.76
CA LEU A 33 4.05 -1.08 -24.44
C LEU A 33 5.55 -0.81 -24.30
N ARG A 34 6.39 -1.77 -24.70
CA ARG A 34 7.86 -1.68 -24.62
C ARG A 34 8.44 -0.67 -25.60
N GLY A 35 7.76 -0.41 -26.71
CA GLY A 35 8.10 0.64 -27.66
C GLY A 35 7.84 2.07 -27.16
N LYS A 36 7.12 2.26 -26.05
CA LYS A 36 6.93 3.59 -25.44
C LYS A 36 8.14 4.01 -24.62
N HIS A 37 8.56 5.27 -24.76
CA HIS A 37 9.79 5.77 -24.14
C HIS A 37 9.57 6.39 -22.76
N ASN A 38 8.42 7.01 -22.50
CA ASN A 38 8.10 7.63 -21.22
C ASN A 38 7.05 6.83 -20.42
N GLY A 39 7.05 6.97 -19.10
CA GLY A 39 6.14 6.25 -18.20
C GLY A 39 4.68 6.66 -18.36
N LEU A 40 4.43 7.94 -18.64
CA LEU A 40 3.08 8.48 -18.82
C LEU A 40 2.37 7.91 -20.05
N GLU A 41 3.07 7.75 -21.18
CA GLU A 41 2.55 7.11 -22.39
C GLU A 41 2.26 5.63 -22.16
N LYS A 42 3.09 4.94 -21.38
CA LYS A 42 2.83 3.55 -20.99
C LYS A 42 1.55 3.46 -20.15
N TYR A 43 1.39 4.36 -19.19
CA TYR A 43 0.18 4.45 -18.37
C TYR A 43 -1.07 4.71 -19.22
N ILE A 44 -1.03 5.73 -20.08
CA ILE A 44 -2.13 6.06 -21.01
C ILE A 44 -2.46 4.87 -21.93
N TYR A 45 -1.44 4.18 -22.44
CA TYR A 45 -1.61 3.01 -23.29
C TYR A 45 -2.31 1.86 -22.55
N LEU A 46 -1.87 1.56 -21.33
CA LEU A 46 -2.43 0.51 -20.48
C LEU A 46 -3.87 0.82 -20.06
N ASN A 47 -4.19 2.05 -19.65
CA ASN A 47 -5.58 2.41 -19.34
C ASN A 47 -6.48 2.35 -20.58
N GLY A 48 -5.97 2.77 -21.75
CA GLY A 48 -6.69 2.60 -23.00
C GLY A 48 -6.95 1.13 -23.32
N LEU A 49 -6.00 0.23 -23.02
CA LEU A 49 -6.18 -1.21 -23.17
C LEU A 49 -7.25 -1.74 -22.20
N LYS A 50 -7.17 -1.34 -20.92
CA LYS A 50 -8.12 -1.73 -19.87
C LYS A 50 -9.56 -1.39 -20.25
N GLU A 51 -9.76 -0.23 -20.88
CA GLU A 51 -11.07 0.20 -21.34
C GLU A 51 -11.60 -0.64 -22.52
N ARG A 52 -10.77 -0.91 -23.52
CA ARG A 52 -11.17 -1.65 -24.74
C ARG A 52 -11.32 -3.15 -24.50
N ASP A 53 -10.39 -3.72 -23.73
CA ASP A 53 -10.33 -5.14 -23.41
C ASP A 53 -9.79 -5.35 -21.98
N PRO A 54 -10.67 -5.30 -20.96
CA PRO A 54 -10.28 -5.54 -19.59
C PRO A 54 -9.64 -6.92 -19.37
N ASN A 55 -10.11 -7.96 -20.07
CA ASN A 55 -9.58 -9.31 -19.90
C ASN A 55 -8.13 -9.37 -20.35
N LEU A 56 -7.82 -8.83 -21.54
CA LEU A 56 -6.46 -8.78 -22.05
C LEU A 56 -5.55 -7.90 -21.20
N PHE A 57 -6.05 -6.77 -20.69
CA PHE A 57 -5.31 -5.95 -19.74
C PHE A 57 -4.90 -6.75 -18.49
N TYR A 58 -5.83 -7.44 -17.85
CA TYR A 58 -5.53 -8.23 -16.66
C TYR A 58 -4.68 -9.47 -16.97
N GLU A 59 -4.81 -10.07 -18.16
CA GLU A 59 -3.89 -11.14 -18.59
C GLU A 59 -2.46 -10.62 -18.74
N VAL A 60 -2.27 -9.43 -19.33
CA VAL A 60 -0.98 -8.77 -19.45
C VAL A 60 -0.41 -8.41 -18.08
N LEU A 61 -1.22 -7.85 -17.19
CA LEU A 61 -0.85 -7.51 -15.82
C LEU A 61 -0.37 -8.75 -15.07
N LEU A 62 -1.16 -9.82 -15.03
CA LEU A 62 -0.84 -11.04 -14.29
C LEU A 62 0.40 -11.75 -14.86
N GLY A 63 0.53 -11.79 -16.19
CA GLY A 63 1.67 -12.43 -16.85
C GLY A 63 2.97 -11.62 -16.80
N ASN A 64 2.93 -10.33 -16.40
CA ASN A 64 4.07 -9.42 -16.44
C ASN A 64 4.07 -8.45 -15.23
N MET A 65 3.68 -8.92 -14.04
CA MET A 65 3.45 -8.08 -12.86
C MET A 65 4.63 -7.15 -12.53
N LEU A 66 5.86 -7.67 -12.57
CA LEU A 66 7.09 -6.88 -12.28
C LEU A 66 7.35 -5.75 -13.29
N GLU A 67 6.81 -5.84 -14.51
CA GLU A 67 6.93 -4.78 -15.54
C GLU A 67 5.74 -3.81 -15.49
N VAL A 68 4.54 -4.31 -15.18
CA VAL A 68 3.28 -3.56 -15.28
C VAL A 68 2.91 -2.81 -14.00
N ILE A 69 3.06 -3.42 -12.82
CA ILE A 69 2.71 -2.78 -11.52
C ILE A 69 3.43 -1.44 -11.34
N PRO A 70 4.73 -1.30 -11.65
CA PRO A 70 5.43 -0.03 -11.55
C PRO A 70 4.84 1.11 -12.40
N ILE A 71 4.08 0.76 -13.42
CA ILE A 71 3.43 1.73 -14.32
C ILE A 71 2.07 2.16 -13.73
N LEU A 72 1.37 1.27 -13.04
CA LEU A 72 -0.01 1.50 -12.55
C LEU A 72 -0.08 1.99 -11.11
N TYR A 73 0.96 1.75 -10.31
CA TYR A 73 0.97 2.04 -8.87
C TYR A 73 2.25 2.79 -8.50
N THR A 74 3.06 2.29 -7.58
CA THR A 74 4.25 3.00 -7.11
C THR A 74 5.41 2.91 -8.11
N PRO A 75 6.17 3.99 -8.32
CA PRO A 75 7.32 4.01 -9.23
C PRO A 75 8.30 2.88 -8.93
N THR A 76 8.84 2.27 -9.99
CA THR A 76 10.13 1.60 -9.89
C THR A 76 11.23 2.56 -10.28
N VAL A 77 12.26 2.62 -9.44
CA VAL A 77 13.47 3.40 -9.73
C VAL A 77 14.32 2.63 -10.72
N ARG A 78 13.89 2.71 -11.97
CA ARG A 78 14.75 2.49 -13.13
C ARG A 78 15.12 3.88 -13.64
N PRO A 79 16.36 4.18 -14.02
CA PRO A 79 16.66 5.35 -14.85
C PRO A 79 16.18 5.12 -16.31
N PRO A 80 15.42 6.04 -16.92
CA PRO A 80 14.81 7.23 -16.30
C PRO A 80 13.62 6.84 -15.41
N PRO A 81 13.43 7.51 -14.26
CA PRO A 81 12.41 7.15 -13.26
C PRO A 81 11.04 7.03 -13.91
N LEU A 82 10.40 5.87 -13.77
CA LEU A 82 9.04 5.63 -14.21
C LEU A 82 8.10 6.00 -13.06
N VAL A 83 7.81 7.29 -12.86
CA VAL A 83 6.80 7.75 -11.89
C VAL A 83 5.43 7.79 -12.55
N ALA A 84 4.97 6.66 -13.06
CA ALA A 84 3.82 6.66 -13.95
C ALA A 84 2.50 7.06 -13.28
N VAL A 85 2.14 6.53 -12.09
CA VAL A 85 0.87 6.95 -11.43
C VAL A 85 0.97 8.36 -10.83
N GLY A 86 2.11 8.74 -10.26
CA GLY A 86 2.32 10.07 -9.69
C GLY A 86 2.34 11.17 -10.76
N ASP A 87 2.99 10.90 -11.90
CA ASP A 87 2.96 11.76 -13.08
C ASP A 87 1.55 11.77 -13.68
N ALA A 88 0.87 10.62 -13.73
CA ALA A 88 -0.51 10.54 -14.20
C ALA A 88 -1.45 11.36 -13.33
N CYS A 89 -1.31 11.34 -11.99
CA CYS A 89 -2.07 12.20 -11.08
C CYS A 89 -1.74 13.66 -11.36
N SER A 90 -0.46 14.04 -11.37
CA SER A 90 -0.03 15.43 -11.57
C SER A 90 -0.51 16.04 -12.90
N ASN A 91 -0.75 15.20 -13.91
CA ASN A 91 -1.22 15.58 -15.25
C ASN A 91 -2.63 15.07 -15.55
N TYR A 92 -3.39 14.60 -14.56
CA TYR A 92 -4.59 13.78 -14.83
C TYR A 92 -5.64 14.53 -15.66
N SER A 93 -5.87 15.79 -15.29
CA SER A 93 -6.73 16.72 -16.02
C SER A 93 -6.38 16.87 -17.51
N HIS A 94 -5.09 16.79 -17.86
CA HIS A 94 -4.60 16.95 -19.24
C HIS A 94 -4.62 15.66 -20.04
N ILE A 95 -4.56 14.50 -19.36
CA ILE A 95 -4.54 13.18 -20.01
C ILE A 95 -5.90 12.47 -19.94
N TRP A 96 -6.91 13.09 -19.31
CA TRP A 96 -8.24 12.53 -19.14
C TRP A 96 -8.88 12.21 -20.49
N ARG A 97 -9.54 11.05 -20.57
CA ARG A 97 -10.15 10.57 -21.82
C ARG A 97 -11.57 10.06 -21.61
N ARG A 98 -11.78 9.28 -20.55
CA ARG A 98 -13.04 8.62 -20.27
C ARG A 98 -13.27 8.47 -18.77
N PRO A 99 -14.54 8.37 -18.33
CA PRO A 99 -14.86 8.12 -16.93
C PRO A 99 -14.45 6.71 -16.51
N GLU A 100 -13.67 6.60 -15.44
CA GLU A 100 -13.25 5.33 -14.82
C GLU A 100 -13.72 5.18 -13.36
N GLY A 101 -14.27 6.24 -12.75
CA GLY A 101 -14.70 6.25 -11.34
C GLY A 101 -15.72 7.33 -11.04
N LEU A 102 -16.14 7.40 -9.77
CA LEU A 102 -17.07 8.41 -9.28
C LEU A 102 -16.33 9.64 -8.77
N TYR A 103 -16.84 10.81 -9.16
CA TYR A 103 -16.53 12.08 -8.53
C TYR A 103 -17.73 12.50 -7.70
N ILE A 104 -17.51 12.71 -6.40
CA ILE A 104 -18.53 13.19 -5.47
C ILE A 104 -18.04 14.52 -4.92
N SER A 105 -18.58 15.61 -5.43
CA SER A 105 -18.15 16.95 -5.04
C SER A 105 -18.87 17.45 -3.80
N ILE A 106 -18.25 18.38 -3.09
CA ILE A 106 -18.87 19.07 -1.95
C ILE A 106 -20.17 19.80 -2.35
N GLU A 107 -20.31 20.20 -3.61
CA GLU A 107 -21.52 20.83 -4.16
C GLU A 107 -22.71 19.87 -4.24
N GLN A 108 -22.46 18.57 -4.14
CA GLN A 108 -23.47 17.51 -4.16
C GLN A 108 -23.90 17.07 -2.76
N LYS A 109 -23.43 17.74 -1.70
CA LYS A 109 -23.90 17.55 -0.32
C LYS A 109 -25.44 17.65 -0.26
N GLY A 110 -26.08 16.70 0.41
CA GLY A 110 -27.53 16.47 0.42
C GLY A 110 -28.04 15.54 -0.69
N ASN A 111 -27.23 15.25 -1.71
CA ASN A 111 -27.59 14.41 -2.86
C ASN A 111 -26.58 13.28 -3.15
N ILE A 112 -25.62 13.02 -2.24
CA ILE A 112 -24.52 12.05 -2.46
C ILE A 112 -25.07 10.66 -2.83
N LYS A 113 -26.13 10.24 -2.16
CA LYS A 113 -26.81 8.97 -2.39
C LYS A 113 -27.27 8.77 -3.84
N GLN A 114 -27.73 9.82 -4.51
CA GLN A 114 -28.15 9.74 -5.92
C GLN A 114 -26.95 9.53 -6.84
N VAL A 115 -25.82 10.17 -6.56
CA VAL A 115 -24.56 9.99 -7.30
C VAL A 115 -24.08 8.54 -7.15
N LEU A 116 -24.06 8.00 -5.93
CA LEU A 116 -23.66 6.61 -5.68
C LEU A 116 -24.53 5.59 -6.43
N ARG A 117 -25.85 5.81 -6.49
CA ARG A 117 -26.79 4.93 -7.21
C ARG A 117 -26.56 4.88 -8.72
N SER A 118 -25.80 5.83 -9.29
CA SER A 118 -25.45 5.80 -10.71
C SER A 118 -24.42 4.72 -11.06
N TRP A 119 -23.70 4.17 -10.06
CA TRP A 119 -22.65 3.19 -10.32
C TRP A 119 -23.23 1.82 -10.77
N PRO A 120 -22.76 1.24 -11.89
CA PRO A 120 -23.39 0.08 -12.50
C PRO A 120 -23.46 -1.17 -11.62
N SER A 121 -22.50 -1.35 -10.71
CA SER A 121 -22.41 -2.55 -9.87
C SER A 121 -23.54 -2.64 -8.85
N GLY A 122 -24.15 -1.52 -8.44
CA GLY A 122 -25.16 -1.48 -7.38
C GLY A 122 -24.74 -2.32 -6.16
N GLN A 123 -25.67 -3.09 -5.60
CA GLN A 123 -25.40 -3.95 -4.43
C GLN A 123 -24.40 -5.10 -4.69
N ALA A 124 -23.99 -5.35 -5.95
CA ALA A 124 -22.92 -6.30 -6.25
C ALA A 124 -21.52 -5.74 -5.96
N ALA A 125 -21.38 -4.43 -5.71
CA ALA A 125 -20.12 -3.83 -5.32
C ALA A 125 -19.57 -4.46 -4.01
N ARG A 126 -18.25 -4.65 -3.94
CA ARG A 126 -17.57 -5.32 -2.82
C ARG A 126 -16.43 -4.51 -2.23
N ILE A 127 -15.80 -3.65 -3.02
CA ILE A 127 -14.71 -2.81 -2.51
C ILE A 127 -14.70 -1.46 -3.21
N ALA A 128 -14.54 -0.40 -2.41
CA ALA A 128 -14.21 0.93 -2.89
C ALA A 128 -12.85 1.35 -2.36
N VAL A 129 -12.09 2.03 -3.20
CA VAL A 129 -10.96 2.85 -2.75
C VAL A 129 -11.38 4.30 -2.91
N VAL A 130 -11.28 5.05 -1.82
CA VAL A 130 -11.80 6.41 -1.71
C VAL A 130 -10.64 7.32 -1.34
N THR A 131 -10.49 8.42 -2.07
CA THR A 131 -9.50 9.47 -1.79
C THR A 131 -10.15 10.85 -1.90
N ASP A 132 -9.69 11.83 -1.13
CA ASP A 132 -10.04 13.25 -1.34
C ASP A 132 -8.94 14.02 -2.09
N GLY A 133 -7.85 13.33 -2.47
CA GLY A 133 -6.73 13.91 -3.20
C GLY A 133 -5.89 14.91 -2.41
N SER A 134 -6.08 15.04 -1.09
CA SER A 134 -5.40 16.07 -0.28
C SER A 134 -3.96 15.73 0.07
N ARG A 135 -3.56 14.46 -0.05
CA ARG A 135 -2.19 14.01 0.17
C ARG A 135 -1.84 12.83 -0.75
N ILE A 136 -1.80 13.08 -2.05
CA ILE A 136 -1.43 12.04 -3.02
C ILE A 136 0.05 11.70 -2.87
N LEU A 137 0.36 10.49 -2.37
CA LEU A 137 1.72 10.03 -2.13
C LEU A 137 2.56 11.10 -1.37
N GLY A 138 3.73 11.46 -1.91
CA GLY A 138 4.56 12.59 -1.47
C GLY A 138 4.37 13.87 -2.30
N LEU A 139 3.34 13.95 -3.16
CA LEU A 139 3.12 15.04 -4.12
C LEU A 139 2.21 16.16 -3.57
N GLY A 140 1.53 15.92 -2.44
CA GLY A 140 0.67 16.89 -1.78
C GLY A 140 -0.76 16.90 -2.29
N ASP A 141 -1.41 18.07 -2.23
CA ASP A 141 -2.82 18.24 -2.59
C ASP A 141 -2.97 18.33 -4.12
N LEU A 142 -3.52 17.27 -4.73
CA LEU A 142 -3.85 17.21 -6.16
C LEU A 142 -5.36 17.31 -6.43
N GLY A 143 -6.19 17.39 -5.39
CA GLY A 143 -7.65 17.45 -5.52
C GLY A 143 -8.23 16.31 -6.36
N ALA A 144 -9.12 16.64 -7.31
CA ALA A 144 -9.79 15.68 -8.19
C ALA A 144 -8.82 14.87 -9.09
N ASN A 145 -7.59 15.36 -9.27
CA ASN A 145 -6.56 14.61 -9.99
C ASN A 145 -6.02 13.40 -9.20
N GLY A 146 -6.48 13.19 -7.97
CA GLY A 146 -6.13 12.04 -7.14
C GLY A 146 -6.83 10.72 -7.49
N LEU A 147 -7.92 10.74 -8.28
CA LEU A 147 -8.66 9.52 -8.65
C LEU A 147 -7.79 8.36 -9.20
N PRO A 148 -6.72 8.58 -9.99
CA PRO A 148 -5.85 7.50 -10.47
C PRO A 148 -5.28 6.60 -9.38
N ILE A 149 -5.06 7.11 -8.17
CA ILE A 149 -4.61 6.28 -7.05
C ILE A 149 -5.67 5.24 -6.69
N ALA A 150 -6.93 5.66 -6.56
CA ALA A 150 -8.03 4.75 -6.28
C ALA A 150 -8.20 3.69 -7.38
N ILE A 151 -8.04 4.10 -8.64
CA ILE A 151 -8.07 3.19 -9.80
C ILE A 151 -6.93 2.18 -9.72
N GLY A 152 -5.69 2.65 -9.55
CA GLY A 152 -4.50 1.80 -9.49
C GLY A 152 -4.55 0.80 -8.35
N LYS A 153 -4.99 1.20 -7.15
CA LYS A 153 -5.18 0.30 -6.01
C LYS A 153 -6.22 -0.79 -6.31
N LEU A 154 -7.31 -0.46 -6.98
CA LEU A 154 -8.32 -1.45 -7.38
C LEU A 154 -7.81 -2.39 -8.46
N ASP A 155 -7.00 -1.90 -9.41
CA ASP A 155 -6.30 -2.77 -10.37
C ASP A 155 -5.37 -3.77 -9.62
N LEU A 156 -4.76 -3.36 -8.51
CA LEU A 156 -3.98 -4.23 -7.62
C LEU A 156 -4.82 -5.17 -6.74
N TYR A 157 -6.04 -4.80 -6.35
CA TYR A 157 -6.97 -5.76 -5.73
C TYR A 157 -7.31 -6.90 -6.69
N ILE A 158 -7.51 -6.57 -7.97
CA ILE A 158 -7.85 -7.54 -9.01
C ILE A 158 -6.63 -8.41 -9.35
N GLY A 159 -5.47 -7.77 -9.55
CA GLY A 159 -4.21 -8.46 -9.82
C GLY A 159 -3.72 -9.31 -8.64
N GLY A 160 -3.70 -8.73 -7.45
CA GLY A 160 -3.13 -9.28 -6.23
C GLY A 160 -4.03 -10.25 -5.48
N ALA A 161 -5.32 -9.95 -5.33
CA ALA A 161 -6.26 -10.81 -4.60
C ALA A 161 -7.30 -11.53 -5.48
N GLY A 162 -7.39 -11.19 -6.77
CA GLY A 162 -8.41 -11.75 -7.64
C GLY A 162 -9.81 -11.25 -7.31
N ILE A 163 -9.96 -10.01 -6.84
CA ILE A 163 -11.28 -9.38 -6.75
C ILE A 163 -11.86 -9.24 -8.17
N LYS A 164 -13.18 -9.43 -8.31
CA LYS A 164 -13.82 -9.33 -9.62
C LYS A 164 -13.86 -7.86 -10.09
N PRO A 165 -13.38 -7.53 -11.30
CA PRO A 165 -13.34 -6.14 -11.78
C PRO A 165 -14.69 -5.42 -11.71
N SER A 166 -15.79 -6.09 -12.03
CA SER A 166 -17.13 -5.50 -12.02
C SER A 166 -17.68 -5.18 -10.62
N THR A 167 -16.92 -5.43 -9.56
CA THR A 167 -17.33 -5.26 -8.15
C THR A 167 -16.52 -4.17 -7.43
N THR A 168 -15.60 -3.52 -8.13
CA THR A 168 -14.76 -2.45 -7.61
C THR A 168 -15.40 -1.08 -7.88
N VAL A 169 -15.14 -0.10 -7.01
CA VAL A 169 -15.67 1.27 -7.10
C VAL A 169 -14.57 2.29 -6.77
N PRO A 170 -13.89 2.89 -7.75
CA PRO A 170 -12.97 3.99 -7.49
C PRO A 170 -13.74 5.29 -7.25
N ILE A 171 -13.45 5.98 -6.14
CA ILE A 171 -14.16 7.21 -5.74
C ILE A 171 -13.15 8.31 -5.42
N CYS A 172 -13.39 9.50 -5.97
CA CYS A 172 -12.74 10.74 -5.54
C CYS A 172 -13.77 11.67 -4.89
N LEU A 173 -13.52 12.07 -3.65
CA LEU A 173 -14.30 13.05 -2.91
C LEU A 173 -13.72 14.44 -3.19
N ASP A 174 -14.36 15.18 -4.09
CA ASP A 174 -13.88 16.49 -4.52
C ASP A 174 -14.37 17.58 -3.58
N LEU A 175 -13.59 17.79 -2.52
CA LEU A 175 -13.81 18.85 -1.53
C LEU A 175 -13.16 20.18 -1.95
N GLY A 176 -12.74 20.32 -3.22
CA GLY A 176 -11.86 21.40 -3.66
C GLY A 176 -10.37 21.09 -3.43
N THR A 177 -9.50 22.07 -3.67
CA THR A 177 -8.05 21.94 -3.51
C THR A 177 -7.42 23.23 -3.04
N ASN A 178 -6.36 23.12 -2.23
CA ASN A 178 -5.57 24.26 -1.75
C ASN A 178 -4.40 24.59 -2.68
N THR A 179 -4.22 23.85 -3.78
CA THR A 179 -3.11 24.04 -4.72
C THR A 179 -3.47 25.05 -5.81
N GLU A 180 -2.85 26.23 -5.75
CA GLU A 180 -3.14 27.37 -6.65
C GLU A 180 -3.01 27.03 -8.13
N LYS A 181 -2.04 26.17 -8.49
CA LYS A 181 -1.86 25.68 -9.86
C LYS A 181 -3.15 25.07 -10.42
N TYR A 182 -3.89 24.29 -9.63
CA TYR A 182 -5.12 23.62 -10.10
C TYR A 182 -6.33 24.53 -10.06
N LEU A 183 -6.37 25.48 -9.12
CA LEU A 183 -7.42 26.51 -9.07
C LEU A 183 -7.42 27.40 -10.33
N THR A 184 -6.25 27.63 -10.91
CA THR A 184 -6.06 28.48 -12.09
C THR A 184 -5.97 27.71 -13.41
N ASP A 185 -5.85 26.38 -13.38
CA ASP A 185 -5.75 25.55 -14.57
C ASP A 185 -7.12 25.40 -15.27
N PRO A 186 -7.26 25.86 -16.54
CA PRO A 186 -8.52 25.76 -17.28
C PRO A 186 -8.93 24.32 -17.60
N LEU A 187 -8.00 23.36 -17.55
CA LEU A 187 -8.26 21.95 -17.78
C LEU A 187 -8.54 21.17 -16.50
N TYR A 188 -8.37 21.78 -15.32
CA TYR A 188 -8.63 21.11 -14.05
C TYR A 188 -10.05 20.54 -13.97
N LEU A 189 -10.16 19.25 -13.66
CA LEU A 189 -11.43 18.51 -13.63
C LEU A 189 -12.27 18.74 -12.37
N GLY A 190 -11.65 19.21 -11.28
CA GLY A 190 -12.32 19.35 -9.99
C GLY A 190 -12.93 20.72 -9.74
N VAL A 191 -13.60 20.86 -8.60
CA VAL A 191 -14.19 22.13 -8.14
C VAL A 191 -13.06 23.13 -7.87
N ARG A 192 -13.14 24.30 -8.53
CA ARG A 192 -12.17 25.40 -8.39
C ARG A 192 -12.45 26.24 -7.14
N ARG A 193 -12.40 25.60 -5.97
CA ARG A 193 -12.49 26.24 -4.66
C ARG A 193 -11.44 25.66 -3.72
N LYS A 194 -11.07 26.45 -2.70
CA LYS A 194 -10.28 25.95 -1.58
C LYS A 194 -11.08 24.92 -0.77
N ARG A 195 -10.37 24.02 -0.11
CA ARG A 195 -11.00 23.02 0.75
C ARG A 195 -11.74 23.73 1.89
N PRO A 196 -12.96 23.28 2.24
CA PRO A 196 -13.73 23.90 3.30
C PRO A 196 -13.11 23.65 4.68
N ASP A 197 -13.71 24.26 5.70
CA ASP A 197 -13.33 23.99 7.08
C ASP A 197 -13.68 22.55 7.51
N THR A 198 -13.16 22.17 8.67
CA THR A 198 -13.34 20.82 9.21
C THR A 198 -14.81 20.48 9.45
N GLU A 199 -15.62 21.41 9.95
CA GLU A 199 -17.02 21.12 10.27
C GLU A 199 -17.83 20.77 9.02
N GLU A 200 -17.64 21.51 7.93
CA GLU A 200 -18.30 21.23 6.66
C GLU A 200 -17.83 19.90 6.06
N MET A 201 -16.52 19.60 6.12
CA MET A 201 -15.95 18.32 5.67
C MET A 201 -16.50 17.14 6.48
N ASP A 202 -16.70 17.31 7.79
CA ASP A 202 -17.20 16.26 8.69
C ASP A 202 -18.63 15.90 8.38
N ALA A 203 -19.46 16.92 8.21
CA ALA A 203 -20.85 16.74 7.81
C ALA A 203 -20.94 16.04 6.45
N PHE A 204 -20.09 16.40 5.49
CA PHE A 204 -20.03 15.73 4.19
C PHE A 204 -19.62 14.25 4.32
N MET A 205 -18.57 13.96 5.10
CA MET A 205 -18.09 12.58 5.28
C MET A 205 -19.09 11.69 6.01
N ASN A 206 -19.83 12.22 6.98
CA ASN A 206 -20.92 11.48 7.62
C ASN A 206 -22.01 11.12 6.60
N GLU A 207 -22.49 12.09 5.81
CA GLU A 207 -23.47 11.84 4.75
C GLU A 207 -22.95 10.80 3.75
N PHE A 208 -21.68 10.92 3.32
CA PHE A 208 -21.05 10.00 2.39
C PHE A 208 -21.03 8.56 2.94
N MET A 209 -20.57 8.36 4.18
CA MET A 209 -20.47 7.03 4.77
C MET A 209 -21.85 6.40 5.01
N GLU A 210 -22.84 7.20 5.45
CA GLU A 210 -24.23 6.75 5.57
C GLU A 210 -24.81 6.32 4.21
N ALA A 211 -24.61 7.13 3.17
CA ALA A 211 -25.07 6.83 1.83
C ALA A 211 -24.37 5.59 1.23
N MET A 212 -23.06 5.42 1.48
CA MET A 212 -22.29 4.24 1.08
C MET A 212 -22.85 2.96 1.71
N GLN A 213 -23.14 2.98 3.02
CA GLN A 213 -23.72 1.84 3.73
C GLN A 213 -25.11 1.48 3.17
N GLU A 214 -25.93 2.47 2.81
CA GLU A 214 -27.26 2.20 2.27
C GLU A 214 -27.22 1.68 0.81
N VAL A 215 -26.41 2.30 -0.05
CA VAL A 215 -26.34 1.95 -1.48
C VAL A 215 -25.53 0.67 -1.70
N PHE A 216 -24.47 0.46 -0.91
CA PHE A 216 -23.52 -0.65 -1.02
C PHE A 216 -23.33 -1.38 0.32
N PRO A 217 -24.37 -2.09 0.84
CA PRO A 217 -24.39 -2.61 2.22
C PRO A 217 -23.36 -3.71 2.53
N HIS A 218 -22.66 -4.24 1.53
CA HIS A 218 -21.63 -5.29 1.69
C HIS A 218 -20.25 -4.85 1.22
N LEU A 219 -20.09 -3.57 0.88
CA LEU A 219 -18.85 -3.04 0.35
C LEU A 219 -17.88 -2.68 1.50
N VAL A 220 -16.61 -3.01 1.30
CA VAL A 220 -15.49 -2.54 2.13
C VAL A 220 -14.97 -1.23 1.55
N VAL A 221 -14.79 -0.23 2.41
CA VAL A 221 -14.22 1.07 2.06
C VAL A 221 -12.75 1.11 2.51
N GLN A 222 -11.86 1.36 1.56
CA GLN A 222 -10.47 1.71 1.84
C GLN A 222 -10.30 3.22 1.67
N PHE A 223 -9.93 3.91 2.74
CA PHE A 223 -9.44 5.29 2.64
C PHE A 223 -7.99 5.32 2.21
N GLU A 224 -7.68 6.25 1.30
CA GLU A 224 -6.38 6.38 0.68
C GLU A 224 -6.03 7.86 0.44
N ASP A 225 -4.78 8.23 0.74
CA ASP A 225 -4.18 9.53 0.38
C ASP A 225 -4.97 10.75 0.88
N PHE A 226 -5.57 10.62 2.06
CA PHE A 226 -6.12 11.74 2.83
C PHE A 226 -4.99 12.48 3.56
N SER A 227 -5.21 13.78 3.81
CA SER A 227 -4.35 14.58 4.68
C SER A 227 -4.24 13.87 6.03
N THR A 228 -3.06 13.91 6.66
CA THR A 228 -2.81 13.04 7.80
C THR A 228 -3.85 13.21 8.92
N ASP A 229 -4.18 14.46 9.25
CA ASP A 229 -5.12 14.75 10.32
C ASP A 229 -6.51 14.19 10.01
N ASN A 230 -6.96 14.32 8.76
CA ASN A 230 -8.23 13.75 8.30
C ASN A 230 -8.18 12.21 8.23
N ALA A 231 -7.06 11.62 7.82
CA ALA A 231 -6.90 10.17 7.75
C ALA A 231 -7.11 9.51 9.13
N PHE A 232 -6.43 10.02 10.17
CA PHE A 232 -6.61 9.52 11.54
C PHE A 232 -8.03 9.80 12.06
N ARG A 233 -8.54 11.01 11.83
CA ARG A 233 -9.83 11.43 12.34
C ARG A 233 -10.98 10.64 11.73
N TYR A 234 -11.01 10.46 10.40
CA TYR A 234 -12.04 9.66 9.73
C TYR A 234 -11.93 8.18 10.05
N LEU A 235 -10.71 7.65 10.19
CA LEU A 235 -10.54 6.29 10.67
C LEU A 235 -11.19 6.12 12.05
N GLU A 236 -10.91 7.01 13.01
CA GLU A 236 -11.49 6.96 14.35
C GLU A 236 -13.02 7.10 14.34
N MET A 237 -13.56 8.03 13.53
CA MET A 237 -15.01 8.26 13.44
C MET A 237 -15.79 7.06 12.91
N PHE A 238 -15.21 6.29 11.98
CA PHE A 238 -15.94 5.33 11.16
C PHE A 238 -15.58 3.86 11.38
N ARG A 239 -14.38 3.54 11.87
CA ARG A 239 -13.85 2.17 12.00
C ARG A 239 -14.72 1.19 12.79
N ASN A 240 -15.46 1.68 13.78
CA ASN A 240 -16.31 0.84 14.64
C ASN A 240 -17.77 0.76 14.17
N LYS A 241 -18.12 1.52 13.12
CA LYS A 241 -19.49 1.65 12.59
C LYS A 241 -19.63 1.03 11.20
N TYR A 242 -18.59 1.15 10.39
CA TYR A 242 -18.60 0.77 8.97
C TYR A 242 -17.47 -0.20 8.65
N ARG A 243 -17.56 -0.83 7.47
CA ARG A 243 -16.54 -1.72 6.90
C ARG A 243 -15.40 -0.90 6.31
N VAL A 244 -14.66 -0.19 7.14
CA VAL A 244 -13.65 0.76 6.69
C VAL A 244 -12.30 0.51 7.32
N PHE A 245 -11.25 0.75 6.54
CA PHE A 245 -9.87 0.83 7.01
C PHE A 245 -9.13 1.90 6.20
N ASN A 246 -7.99 2.35 6.71
CA ASN A 246 -7.12 3.29 6.01
C ASN A 246 -5.79 2.63 5.66
N ASP A 247 -5.42 2.60 4.38
CA ASP A 247 -4.22 1.88 3.94
C ASP A 247 -2.93 2.59 4.38
N ASP A 248 -2.91 3.92 4.37
CA ASP A 248 -1.74 4.71 4.78
C ASP A 248 -1.36 4.50 6.25
N ILE A 249 -2.35 4.26 7.11
CA ILE A 249 -2.19 4.04 8.55
C ILE A 249 -2.07 2.54 8.88
N GLN A 250 -3.05 1.76 8.46
CA GLN A 250 -3.17 0.34 8.85
C GLN A 250 -2.39 -0.56 7.89
N GLY A 251 -2.47 -0.32 6.57
CA GLY A 251 -1.73 -1.08 5.56
C GLY A 251 -0.22 -0.90 5.69
N THR A 252 0.25 0.35 5.74
CA THR A 252 1.67 0.68 5.95
C THR A 252 2.19 0.14 7.27
N GLY A 253 1.41 0.29 8.35
CA GLY A 253 1.74 -0.28 9.65
C GLY A 253 1.92 -1.79 9.61
N SER A 254 0.98 -2.48 8.97
CA SER A 254 0.95 -3.94 8.86
C SER A 254 2.12 -4.48 8.03
N VAL A 255 2.45 -3.84 6.90
CA VAL A 255 3.59 -4.29 6.07
C VAL A 255 4.92 -4.06 6.81
N VAL A 256 5.11 -2.91 7.46
CA VAL A 256 6.34 -2.65 8.23
C VAL A 256 6.47 -3.60 9.41
N LEU A 257 5.38 -3.87 10.13
CA LEU A 257 5.36 -4.87 11.21
C LEU A 257 5.75 -6.26 10.70
N SER A 258 5.23 -6.68 9.55
CA SER A 258 5.58 -7.95 8.93
C SER A 258 7.07 -8.06 8.62
N GLY A 259 7.64 -7.06 7.93
CA GLY A 259 9.06 -7.07 7.61
C GLY A 259 9.94 -7.01 8.86
N PHE A 260 9.51 -6.23 9.86
CA PHE A 260 10.21 -6.12 11.13
C PHE A 260 10.20 -7.42 11.92
N LEU A 261 9.09 -8.17 11.94
CA LEU A 261 9.02 -9.49 12.58
C LEU A 261 10.09 -10.43 12.04
N ASN A 262 10.23 -10.51 10.71
CA ASN A 262 11.25 -11.36 10.09
C ASN A 262 12.66 -10.82 10.30
N ALA A 263 12.86 -9.50 10.21
CA ALA A 263 14.15 -8.88 10.46
C ALA A 263 14.64 -9.08 11.90
N ALA A 264 13.75 -8.90 12.88
CA ALA A 264 14.03 -9.13 14.29
C ALA A 264 14.35 -10.60 14.56
N ARG A 265 13.65 -11.56 13.93
CA ARG A 265 13.98 -12.99 14.03
C ARG A 265 15.37 -13.30 13.51
N LEU A 266 15.76 -12.75 12.36
CA LEU A 266 17.11 -12.90 11.80
C LEU A 266 18.17 -12.29 12.74
N ALA A 267 17.94 -11.06 13.20
CA ALA A 267 18.86 -10.37 14.09
C ALA A 267 19.02 -11.10 15.43
N SER A 268 17.92 -11.47 16.08
CA SER A 268 17.90 -12.23 17.33
C SER A 268 18.55 -13.60 17.19
N SER A 269 18.34 -14.31 16.07
CA SER A 269 18.98 -15.61 15.84
C SER A 269 20.49 -15.49 15.70
N ALA A 270 20.98 -14.41 15.09
CA ALA A 270 22.42 -14.16 14.92
C ALA A 270 23.11 -13.67 16.20
N SER A 271 22.43 -12.86 17.03
CA SER A 271 23.03 -12.28 18.24
C SER A 271 22.75 -13.06 19.53
N GLY A 272 21.75 -13.95 19.53
CA GLY A 272 21.22 -14.61 20.73
C GLY A 272 20.35 -13.69 21.61
N THR A 273 20.06 -12.46 21.16
CA THR A 273 19.25 -11.49 21.92
C THR A 273 17.76 -11.81 21.81
N PRO A 274 16.99 -11.85 22.91
CA PRO A 274 15.54 -12.04 22.86
C PRO A 274 14.82 -10.98 22.01
N LEU A 275 13.73 -11.36 21.35
CA LEU A 275 12.89 -10.42 20.57
C LEU A 275 12.37 -9.26 21.43
N ALA A 276 12.06 -9.51 22.71
CA ALA A 276 11.63 -8.52 23.68
C ALA A 276 12.67 -7.42 23.99
N ASP A 277 13.95 -7.67 23.69
CA ASP A 277 15.06 -6.75 24.00
C ASP A 277 15.47 -5.88 22.80
N GLN A 278 14.77 -6.01 21.68
CA GLN A 278 14.94 -5.14 20.52
C GLN A 278 14.70 -3.67 20.92
N ARG A 279 15.47 -2.75 20.32
CA ARG A 279 15.34 -1.30 20.52
C ARG A 279 15.26 -0.62 19.17
N ILE A 280 14.16 0.07 18.92
CA ILE A 280 13.86 0.65 17.61
C ILE A 280 14.07 2.16 17.66
N LEU A 281 14.94 2.68 16.81
CA LEU A 281 15.17 4.10 16.63
C LEU A 281 14.53 4.58 15.32
N PHE A 282 13.55 5.47 15.43
CA PHE A 282 12.93 6.14 14.30
C PHE A 282 13.60 7.49 14.04
N PHE A 283 14.16 7.63 12.84
CA PHE A 283 14.64 8.89 12.30
C PHE A 283 13.52 9.54 11.46
N GLY A 284 12.81 10.49 12.06
CA GLY A 284 11.59 11.08 11.50
C GLY A 284 10.39 10.83 12.39
N ALA A 285 10.02 11.84 13.17
CA ALA A 285 8.85 11.82 14.06
C ALA A 285 7.67 12.63 13.51
N GLY A 286 7.54 12.68 12.19
CA GLY A 286 6.32 13.16 11.56
C GLY A 286 5.16 12.18 11.78
N SER A 287 3.97 12.53 11.30
CA SER A 287 2.78 11.70 11.49
C SER A 287 2.91 10.27 10.96
N ALA A 288 3.55 10.08 9.80
CA ALA A 288 3.83 8.75 9.24
C ALA A 288 4.79 7.96 10.14
N GLY A 289 5.89 8.58 10.58
CA GLY A 289 6.86 7.95 11.47
C GLY A 289 6.26 7.53 12.81
N ILE A 290 5.46 8.41 13.43
CA ILE A 290 4.73 8.09 14.66
C ILE A 290 3.66 7.02 14.41
N GLY A 291 2.96 7.06 13.28
CA GLY A 291 1.97 6.04 12.91
C GLY A 291 2.60 4.65 12.84
N VAL A 292 3.71 4.51 12.11
CA VAL A 292 4.46 3.25 12.01
C VAL A 292 5.04 2.84 13.38
N ALA A 293 5.56 3.79 14.16
CA ALA A 293 6.07 3.53 15.50
C ALA A 293 4.98 2.97 16.43
N LYS A 294 3.76 3.52 16.38
CA LYS A 294 2.60 2.97 17.11
C LYS A 294 2.29 1.54 16.67
N GLN A 295 2.37 1.25 15.38
CA GLN A 295 2.10 -0.10 14.88
C GLN A 295 3.19 -1.10 15.28
N LEU A 296 4.45 -0.65 15.42
CA LEU A 296 5.51 -1.49 15.96
C LEU A 296 5.45 -1.72 17.47
N THR A 297 4.55 -1.07 18.23
CA THR A 297 4.30 -1.52 19.61
C THR A 297 3.63 -2.89 19.62
N SER A 298 2.85 -3.24 18.59
CA SER A 298 2.29 -4.60 18.42
C SER A 298 3.37 -5.67 18.34
N PHE A 299 4.56 -5.36 17.80
CA PHE A 299 5.68 -6.29 17.84
C PHE A 299 5.93 -6.73 19.29
N PHE A 300 6.23 -5.79 20.19
CA PHE A 300 6.56 -6.08 21.58
C PHE A 300 5.42 -6.71 22.37
N THR A 301 4.18 -6.27 22.15
CA THR A 301 3.02 -6.85 22.86
C THR A 301 2.76 -8.30 22.44
N LEU A 302 3.06 -8.68 21.18
CA LEU A 302 3.07 -10.08 20.74
C LEU A 302 4.13 -10.94 21.46
N GLN A 303 5.15 -10.32 22.09
CA GLN A 303 6.10 -11.00 22.97
C GLN A 303 5.70 -10.96 24.45
N GLY A 304 4.52 -10.42 24.77
CA GLY A 304 3.97 -10.38 26.13
C GLY A 304 4.31 -9.11 26.93
N LEU A 305 4.91 -8.09 26.30
CA LEU A 305 5.15 -6.81 26.96
C LEU A 305 3.85 -6.01 27.08
N SER A 306 3.75 -5.21 28.14
CA SER A 306 2.71 -4.19 28.25
C SER A 306 2.92 -3.07 27.23
N GLU A 307 1.87 -2.27 26.97
CA GLU A 307 1.96 -1.13 26.05
C GLU A 307 3.02 -0.11 26.52
N GLU A 308 3.16 0.11 27.83
CA GLU A 308 4.15 1.02 28.39
C GLU A 308 5.58 0.52 28.18
N GLU A 309 5.82 -0.79 28.37
CA GLU A 309 7.10 -1.42 28.09
C GLU A 309 7.42 -1.42 26.58
N ALA A 310 6.44 -1.74 25.73
CA ALA A 310 6.59 -1.66 24.29
C ALA A 310 6.99 -0.24 23.83
N ARG A 311 6.31 0.78 24.37
CA ARG A 311 6.60 2.18 24.12
C ARG A 311 8.00 2.58 24.58
N SER A 312 8.48 2.04 25.69
CA SER A 312 9.82 2.31 26.23
C SER A 312 10.94 1.67 25.41
N ARG A 313 10.64 0.72 24.50
CA ARG A 313 11.60 0.16 23.54
C ARG A 313 11.73 0.96 22.23
N ILE A 314 10.87 1.96 22.03
CA ILE A 314 10.85 2.79 20.82
C ILE A 314 11.37 4.19 21.15
N TYR A 315 12.25 4.69 20.28
CA TYR A 315 12.87 6.00 20.35
C TYR A 315 12.59 6.76 19.06
N THR A 316 12.24 8.04 19.16
CA THR A 316 11.90 8.86 17.99
C THR A 316 12.75 10.12 17.95
N VAL A 317 13.23 10.47 16.76
CA VAL A 317 14.09 11.62 16.48
C VAL A 317 13.41 12.54 15.47
N ASP A 318 13.45 13.86 15.71
CA ASP A 318 13.05 14.87 14.73
C ASP A 318 14.21 15.81 14.40
N SER A 319 13.93 16.88 13.64
CA SER A 319 14.94 17.85 13.22
C SER A 319 15.68 18.54 14.36
N LYS A 320 15.21 18.44 15.61
CA LYS A 320 15.88 18.98 16.80
C LYS A 320 16.53 17.90 17.67
N GLY A 321 16.61 16.66 17.19
CA GLY A 321 17.21 15.54 17.91
C GLY A 321 16.21 14.61 18.58
N LEU A 322 16.68 13.87 19.60
CA LEU A 322 15.87 12.91 20.35
C LEU A 322 14.65 13.61 20.99
N ILE A 323 13.50 12.94 20.96
CA ILE A 323 12.27 13.48 21.55
C ILE A 323 12.18 13.08 23.02
N THR A 324 12.23 14.08 23.90
CA THR A 324 12.13 13.96 25.35
C THR A 324 10.96 14.80 25.87
N ALA A 325 10.38 14.42 27.00
CA ALA A 325 9.15 15.03 27.53
C ALA A 325 9.33 16.49 28.00
N ASP A 326 10.56 16.91 28.30
CA ASP A 326 10.92 18.26 28.73
C ASP A 326 11.04 19.27 27.56
N ARG A 327 11.04 18.79 26.31
CA ARG A 327 11.11 19.66 25.12
C ARG A 327 9.83 20.50 24.97
N LYS A 328 10.01 21.83 24.96
CA LYS A 328 8.92 22.79 24.73
C LYS A 328 8.41 22.75 23.29
N GLY A 329 7.09 22.90 23.12
CA GLY A 329 6.44 23.02 21.81
C GLY A 329 6.33 21.70 21.03
N LEU A 330 6.32 20.56 21.72
CA LEU A 330 6.06 19.27 21.09
C LEU A 330 4.62 19.19 20.56
N GLN A 331 4.50 18.82 19.30
CA GLN A 331 3.22 18.48 18.66
C GLN A 331 2.58 17.27 19.37
N GLU A 332 1.25 17.23 19.44
CA GLU A 332 0.51 16.22 20.22
C GLU A 332 0.91 14.77 19.87
N HIS A 333 1.02 14.48 18.57
CA HIS A 333 1.40 13.14 18.10
C HIS A 333 2.80 12.69 18.57
N LYS A 334 3.73 13.62 18.86
CA LYS A 334 5.08 13.30 19.33
C LYS A 334 5.13 12.95 20.81
N LYS A 335 4.16 13.42 21.60
CA LYS A 335 4.15 13.25 23.06
C LYS A 335 4.07 11.78 23.47
N TYR A 336 3.39 10.96 22.68
CA TYR A 336 3.21 9.54 22.99
C TYR A 336 4.55 8.80 23.15
N PHE A 337 5.54 9.06 22.29
CA PHE A 337 6.88 8.44 22.36
C PHE A 337 7.95 9.32 23.02
N ALA A 338 7.56 10.42 23.67
CA ALA A 338 8.51 11.30 24.32
C ALA A 338 9.17 10.61 25.53
N ARG A 339 10.50 10.60 25.57
CA ARG A 339 11.28 9.97 26.63
C ARG A 339 11.19 10.76 27.93
N THR A 340 10.90 10.06 29.02
CA THR A 340 10.90 10.60 30.40
C THR A 340 12.11 10.13 31.21
N ASP A 341 12.87 9.16 30.69
CA ASP A 341 13.99 8.49 31.31
C ASP A 341 15.36 9.10 30.95
N TYR A 342 15.41 10.01 29.98
CA TYR A 342 16.63 10.74 29.61
C TYR A 342 16.71 12.11 30.29
N GLN A 343 17.76 12.34 31.07
CA GLN A 343 18.01 13.60 31.81
C GLN A 343 19.31 14.31 31.36
N GLY A 344 19.93 13.85 30.28
CA GLY A 344 21.17 14.43 29.76
C GLY A 344 20.95 15.68 28.90
N PRO A 345 22.02 16.29 28.37
CA PRO A 345 21.91 17.41 27.44
C PRO A 345 21.20 16.99 26.14
N PRO A 346 20.56 17.91 25.39
CA PRO A 346 19.87 17.57 24.15
C PRO A 346 20.77 16.82 23.17
N LEU A 347 20.39 15.58 22.81
CA LEU A 347 21.07 14.78 21.80
C LEU A 347 20.56 15.15 20.41
N THR A 348 21.37 15.84 19.62
CA THR A 348 21.00 16.34 18.29
C THR A 348 21.66 15.57 17.14
N SER A 349 22.85 14.99 17.38
CA SER A 349 23.56 14.16 16.41
C SER A 349 22.98 12.75 16.37
N LEU A 350 22.72 12.21 15.18
CA LEU A 350 22.23 10.84 15.02
C LEU A 350 23.24 9.81 15.57
N ILE A 351 24.54 10.05 15.41
CA ILE A 351 25.61 9.19 15.94
C ILE A 351 25.54 9.14 17.48
N ASP A 352 25.42 10.29 18.15
CA ASP A 352 25.37 10.35 19.61
C ASP A 352 24.10 9.67 20.14
N ILE A 353 22.98 9.83 19.44
CA ILE A 353 21.72 9.15 19.76
C ILE A 353 21.88 7.63 19.62
N ILE A 354 22.53 7.14 18.57
CA ILE A 354 22.78 5.70 18.36
C ILE A 354 23.72 5.15 19.44
N GLU A 355 24.77 5.87 19.83
CA GLU A 355 25.66 5.45 20.93
C GLU A 355 24.95 5.37 22.28
N TYR A 356 24.01 6.29 22.54
CA TYR A 356 23.20 6.30 23.74
C TYR A 356 22.15 5.16 23.75
N VAL A 357 21.32 5.09 22.70
CA VAL A 357 20.20 4.14 22.61
C VAL A 357 20.69 2.71 22.35
N LYS A 358 21.82 2.57 21.65
CA LYS A 358 22.33 1.30 21.08
C LYS A 358 21.21 0.53 20.38
N PRO A 359 20.52 1.13 19.39
CA PRO A 359 19.39 0.50 18.75
C PRO A 359 19.81 -0.75 17.98
N THR A 360 18.92 -1.74 17.96
CA THR A 360 19.05 -2.92 17.11
C THR A 360 18.46 -2.67 15.73
N ALA A 361 17.55 -1.69 15.63
CA ALA A 361 16.90 -1.28 14.40
C ALA A 361 16.86 0.23 14.22
N LEU A 362 17.16 0.69 13.00
CA LEU A 362 17.10 2.08 12.57
C LEU A 362 16.10 2.22 11.42
N LEU A 363 15.01 2.94 11.64
CA LEU A 363 13.93 3.15 10.67
C LEU A 363 13.90 4.62 10.22
N GLY A 364 13.93 4.87 8.91
CA GLY A 364 13.90 6.21 8.31
C GLY A 364 12.53 6.58 7.76
N LEU A 365 11.92 7.65 8.29
CA LEU A 365 10.69 8.28 7.79
C LEU A 365 10.83 9.81 7.83
N SER A 366 12.01 10.31 7.47
CA SER A 366 12.40 11.71 7.60
C SER A 366 12.27 12.50 6.30
N THR A 367 12.25 11.82 5.16
CA THR A 367 12.40 12.39 3.80
C THR A 367 13.71 13.15 3.57
N ILE A 368 14.71 12.94 4.43
CA ILE A 368 16.04 13.53 4.30
C ILE A 368 16.93 12.53 3.57
N GLN A 369 17.23 12.85 2.30
CA GLN A 369 18.08 12.02 1.47
C GLN A 369 19.46 11.81 2.11
N ASN A 370 19.95 10.57 2.09
CA ASN A 370 21.28 10.19 2.59
C ASN A 370 21.54 10.55 4.06
N ALA A 371 20.50 10.62 4.89
CA ALA A 371 20.64 10.88 6.32
C ALA A 371 21.40 9.76 7.05
N PHE A 372 21.34 8.52 6.57
CA PHE A 372 22.10 7.40 7.12
C PHE A 372 23.44 7.31 6.40
N THR A 373 24.38 8.14 6.83
CA THR A 373 25.74 8.19 6.27
C THR A 373 26.52 6.90 6.53
N GLU A 374 27.67 6.74 5.87
CA GLU A 374 28.56 5.59 6.07
C GLU A 374 28.91 5.38 7.55
N ASP A 375 29.23 6.46 8.29
CA ASP A 375 29.55 6.40 9.71
C ASP A 375 28.37 5.86 10.55
N VAL A 376 27.14 6.30 10.23
CA VAL A 376 25.91 5.83 10.90
C VAL A 376 25.70 4.35 10.64
N VAL A 377 25.84 3.90 9.39
CA VAL A 377 25.61 2.50 9.00
C VAL A 377 26.68 1.59 9.56
N ARG A 378 27.95 2.02 9.54
CA ARG A 378 29.06 1.28 10.16
C ARG A 378 28.93 1.21 11.67
N LEU A 379 28.44 2.27 12.32
CA LEU A 379 28.13 2.26 13.74
C LEU A 379 27.05 1.23 14.06
N MET A 380 25.95 1.18 13.30
CA MET A 380 24.91 0.17 13.46
C MET A 380 25.46 -1.25 13.31
N ALA A 381 26.32 -1.50 12.32
CA ALA A 381 26.98 -2.79 12.10
C ALA A 381 28.02 -3.16 13.17
N ARG A 382 28.65 -2.16 13.80
CA ARG A 382 29.56 -2.40 14.93
C ARG A 382 28.80 -2.81 16.19
N LEU A 383 27.60 -2.25 16.40
CA LEU A 383 26.77 -2.52 17.58
C LEU A 383 25.95 -3.81 17.45
N ASN A 384 25.67 -4.26 16.24
CA ASN A 384 24.77 -5.38 15.97
C ASN A 384 25.35 -6.33 14.92
N THR A 385 25.34 -7.64 15.19
CA THR A 385 25.80 -8.67 14.24
C THR A 385 25.03 -8.66 12.92
N ARG A 386 23.72 -8.40 12.99
CA ARG A 386 22.82 -8.23 11.83
C ARG A 386 22.02 -6.95 12.07
N PRO A 387 22.53 -5.76 11.71
CA PRO A 387 21.82 -4.50 11.96
C PRO A 387 20.56 -4.42 11.10
N ILE A 388 19.44 -4.03 11.69
CA ILE A 388 18.20 -3.79 10.94
C ILE A 388 18.18 -2.31 10.51
N ILE A 389 18.18 -2.05 9.21
CA ILE A 389 18.13 -0.67 8.69
C ILE A 389 17.08 -0.57 7.61
N PHE A 390 16.00 0.16 7.90
CA PHE A 390 14.83 0.29 7.04
C PHE A 390 14.64 1.75 6.60
N PRO A 391 15.17 2.17 5.44
CA PRO A 391 14.92 3.50 4.91
C PRO A 391 13.58 3.51 4.14
N LEU A 392 12.52 3.98 4.81
CA LEU A 392 11.14 3.84 4.34
C LEU A 392 10.61 5.11 3.63
N SER A 393 11.40 6.18 3.57
CA SER A 393 11.01 7.40 2.84
C SER A 393 10.86 7.13 1.33
N ASN A 394 9.84 7.76 0.73
CA ASN A 394 9.52 7.66 -0.69
C ASN A 394 9.43 9.05 -1.33
N PRO A 395 9.75 9.19 -2.63
CA PRO A 395 10.38 8.19 -3.51
C PRO A 395 11.87 7.99 -3.17
N VAL A 396 12.61 7.13 -3.89
CA VAL A 396 14.05 6.86 -3.64
C VAL A 396 14.91 8.11 -3.51
N SER A 397 14.60 9.19 -4.24
CA SER A 397 15.34 10.45 -4.13
C SER A 397 15.26 11.09 -2.73
N LEU A 398 14.36 10.64 -1.87
CA LEU A 398 14.21 11.06 -0.48
C LEU A 398 14.57 9.95 0.52
N CYS A 399 15.11 8.82 0.05
CA CYS A 399 15.49 7.67 0.86
C CYS A 399 16.71 8.00 1.74
N GLU A 400 16.69 7.55 2.99
CA GLU A 400 17.77 7.82 3.93
C GLU A 400 19.06 7.06 3.62
N LEU A 401 18.97 5.93 2.90
CA LEU A 401 20.10 5.03 2.59
C LEU A 401 19.89 4.29 1.27
N GLU A 402 20.89 4.34 0.40
CA GLU A 402 20.93 3.52 -0.81
C GLU A 402 21.25 2.05 -0.50
N TYR A 403 20.55 1.12 -1.14
CA TYR A 403 20.69 -0.32 -0.84
C TYR A 403 22.11 -0.85 -1.11
N GLN A 404 22.75 -0.39 -2.20
CA GLN A 404 24.10 -0.81 -2.53
C GLN A 404 25.12 -0.39 -1.46
N ASP A 405 24.94 0.80 -0.90
CA ASP A 405 25.81 1.33 0.15
C ASP A 405 25.57 0.62 1.48
N ALA A 406 24.30 0.32 1.82
CA ALA A 406 23.94 -0.54 2.94
C ALA A 406 24.69 -1.89 2.92
N ILE A 407 24.71 -2.59 1.78
CA ILE A 407 25.41 -3.87 1.64
C ILE A 407 26.91 -3.68 1.79
N ARG A 408 27.50 -2.70 1.10
CA ARG A 408 28.96 -2.45 1.12
C ARG A 408 29.48 -2.04 2.50
N TRP A 409 28.80 -1.12 3.16
CA TRP A 409 29.26 -0.56 4.43
C TRP A 409 29.09 -1.55 5.61
N THR A 410 28.24 -2.57 5.44
CA THR A 410 28.00 -3.61 6.44
C THR A 410 28.57 -4.97 6.07
N ASN A 411 29.30 -5.09 4.95
CA ASN A 411 29.78 -6.36 4.40
C ASN A 411 28.65 -7.41 4.27
N GLY A 412 27.47 -7.00 3.81
CA GLY A 412 26.29 -7.86 3.64
C GLY A 412 25.57 -8.25 4.94
N SER A 413 26.00 -7.78 6.11
CA SER A 413 25.38 -8.12 7.40
C SER A 413 24.04 -7.43 7.65
N VAL A 414 23.74 -6.33 6.94
CA VAL A 414 22.47 -5.59 7.13
C VAL A 414 21.25 -6.41 6.76
N VAL A 415 20.20 -6.29 7.57
CA VAL A 415 18.84 -6.67 7.20
C VAL A 415 18.11 -5.42 6.73
N PHE A 416 17.80 -5.37 5.43
CA PHE A 416 17.35 -4.16 4.76
C PHE A 416 15.93 -4.30 4.21
N ALA A 417 15.11 -3.26 4.41
CA ALA A 417 13.84 -3.10 3.71
C ALA A 417 13.53 -1.62 3.45
N SER A 418 13.07 -1.31 2.25
CA SER A 418 12.70 0.04 1.84
C SER A 418 11.25 0.13 1.40
N GLY A 419 10.68 1.35 1.38
CA GLY A 419 9.36 1.58 0.76
C GLY A 419 9.41 1.46 -0.77
N SER A 420 10.48 2.00 -1.36
CA SER A 420 10.71 1.96 -2.80
C SER A 420 11.48 0.71 -3.24
N PRO A 421 11.30 0.23 -4.49
CA PRO A 421 11.98 -0.98 -4.98
C PRO A 421 13.44 -0.70 -5.34
N TYR A 422 14.32 -1.64 -4.99
CA TYR A 422 15.72 -1.70 -5.42
C TYR A 422 15.98 -2.97 -6.23
N LYS A 423 17.04 -2.94 -7.05
CA LYS A 423 17.52 -4.16 -7.73
C LYS A 423 18.38 -4.99 -6.78
N PRO A 424 18.45 -6.31 -6.99
CA PRO A 424 19.46 -7.13 -6.35
C PRO A 424 20.87 -6.61 -6.61
N VAL A 425 21.74 -6.77 -5.63
CA VAL A 425 23.15 -6.34 -5.67
C VAL A 425 24.04 -7.57 -5.56
N GLU A 426 24.99 -7.72 -6.48
CA GLU A 426 26.05 -8.71 -6.36
C GLU A 426 27.20 -8.11 -5.53
N PHE A 427 27.60 -8.81 -4.48
CA PHE A 427 28.69 -8.40 -3.60
C PHE A 427 29.43 -9.65 -3.08
N GLU A 428 30.76 -9.68 -3.28
CA GLU A 428 31.64 -10.79 -2.87
C GLU A 428 31.16 -12.18 -3.34
N GLY A 429 30.63 -12.26 -4.56
CA GLY A 429 30.13 -13.52 -5.15
C GLY A 429 28.75 -13.98 -4.66
N ASN A 430 28.11 -13.20 -3.78
CA ASN A 430 26.74 -13.44 -3.32
C ASN A 430 25.77 -12.42 -3.93
N ILE A 431 24.52 -12.84 -4.17
CA ILE A 431 23.44 -11.98 -4.64
C ILE A 431 22.56 -11.63 -3.45
N TYR A 432 22.44 -10.34 -3.15
CA TYR A 432 21.58 -9.81 -2.10
C TYR A 432 20.32 -9.21 -2.71
N GLU A 433 19.16 -9.73 -2.30
CA GLU A 433 17.84 -9.23 -2.71
C GLU A 433 17.27 -8.28 -1.64
N PRO A 434 16.86 -7.04 -1.99
CA PRO A 434 16.31 -6.09 -1.02
C PRO A 434 14.86 -6.42 -0.68
N GLY A 435 14.49 -6.28 0.59
CA GLY A 435 13.09 -6.26 0.99
C GLY A 435 12.39 -4.99 0.52
N GLN A 436 11.12 -5.09 0.10
CA GLN A 436 10.28 -3.93 -0.18
C GLN A 436 9.01 -3.96 0.70
N GLY A 437 8.93 -3.02 1.64
CA GLY A 437 7.75 -2.81 2.49
C GLY A 437 6.66 -2.06 1.75
N ASN A 438 6.00 -2.72 0.79
CA ASN A 438 4.93 -2.14 -0.01
C ASN A 438 3.55 -2.65 0.45
N ASN A 439 2.61 -1.72 0.69
CA ASN A 439 1.24 -2.03 1.15
C ASN A 439 0.49 -3.00 0.22
N MET A 440 0.92 -3.15 -1.04
CA MET A 440 0.40 -4.14 -1.99
C MET A 440 0.42 -5.57 -1.43
N TYR A 441 1.32 -5.91 -0.51
CA TYR A 441 1.28 -7.20 0.15
C TYR A 441 0.08 -7.37 1.08
N ILE A 442 -0.44 -6.30 1.65
CA ILE A 442 -1.42 -6.32 2.74
C ILE A 442 -2.83 -6.06 2.26
N PHE A 443 -3.09 -4.89 1.65
CA PHE A 443 -4.46 -4.44 1.39
C PHE A 443 -5.27 -5.44 0.55
N PRO A 444 -4.71 -6.13 -0.48
CA PRO A 444 -5.50 -7.09 -1.26
C PRO A 444 -6.02 -8.23 -0.37
N GLY A 445 -5.18 -8.75 0.52
CA GLY A 445 -5.53 -9.80 1.46
C GLY A 445 -6.53 -9.36 2.52
N ILE A 446 -6.36 -8.16 3.10
CA ILE A 446 -7.32 -7.59 4.05
C ILE A 446 -8.70 -7.43 3.40
N GLY A 447 -8.76 -6.77 2.23
CA GLY A 447 -10.04 -6.56 1.55
C GLY A 447 -10.69 -7.88 1.14
N MET A 448 -9.94 -8.84 0.60
CA MET A 448 -10.48 -10.17 0.26
C MET A 448 -11.00 -10.92 1.50
N GLY A 449 -10.23 -10.92 2.59
CA GLY A 449 -10.63 -11.52 3.85
C GLY A 449 -11.92 -10.91 4.39
N ALA A 450 -12.00 -9.58 4.49
CA ALA A 450 -13.16 -8.84 4.97
C ALA A 450 -14.42 -9.04 4.08
N ILE A 451 -14.23 -9.09 2.76
CA ILE A 451 -15.32 -9.38 1.81
C ILE A 451 -15.86 -10.79 2.01
N LEU A 452 -14.97 -11.79 2.12
CA LEU A 452 -15.35 -13.18 2.22
C LEU A 452 -15.96 -13.52 3.58
N SER A 453 -15.40 -13.03 4.69
CA SER A 453 -15.98 -13.17 6.04
C SER A 453 -17.29 -12.42 6.21
N LYS A 454 -17.60 -11.49 5.29
CA LYS A 454 -18.67 -10.49 5.42
C LYS A 454 -18.53 -9.74 6.75
N SER A 455 -17.31 -9.33 7.10
CA SER A 455 -17.04 -8.67 8.39
C SER A 455 -17.92 -7.43 8.56
N LYS A 456 -18.47 -7.20 9.76
CA LYS A 456 -19.26 -5.99 10.09
C LYS A 456 -18.41 -4.72 10.08
N HIS A 457 -17.19 -4.82 10.55
CA HIS A 457 -16.15 -3.80 10.51
C HIS A 457 -14.77 -4.47 10.56
N ILE A 458 -13.70 -3.71 10.33
CA ILE A 458 -12.31 -4.22 10.31
C ILE A 458 -11.64 -3.88 11.64
N THR A 459 -11.28 -4.89 12.43
CA THR A 459 -10.65 -4.73 13.74
C THR A 459 -9.14 -4.56 13.63
N ASP A 460 -8.49 -4.04 14.68
CA ASP A 460 -7.02 -4.00 14.74
C ASP A 460 -6.41 -5.41 14.74
N SER A 461 -7.06 -6.37 15.41
CA SER A 461 -6.68 -7.78 15.40
C SER A 461 -6.67 -8.36 13.97
N MET A 462 -7.65 -8.03 13.11
CA MET A 462 -7.62 -8.42 11.69
C MET A 462 -6.40 -7.86 10.95
N VAL A 463 -6.04 -6.59 11.18
CA VAL A 463 -4.87 -5.94 10.55
C VAL A 463 -3.55 -6.51 11.07
N GLU A 464 -3.47 -6.81 12.36
CA GLU A 464 -2.30 -7.42 12.99
C GLU A 464 -2.08 -8.86 12.50
N GLN A 465 -3.15 -9.65 12.41
CA GLN A 465 -3.06 -11.01 11.85
C GLN A 465 -2.68 -11.00 10.37
N ALA A 466 -3.04 -9.96 9.61
CA ALA A 466 -2.54 -9.78 8.25
C ALA A 466 -1.01 -9.59 8.20
N ALA A 467 -0.44 -8.81 9.14
CA ALA A 467 1.01 -8.62 9.24
C ALA A 467 1.73 -9.94 9.60
N ILE A 468 1.18 -10.68 10.57
CA ILE A 468 1.72 -11.97 11.02
C ILE A 468 1.67 -13.00 9.88
N ALA A 469 0.56 -13.05 9.14
CA ALA A 469 0.41 -13.95 8.00
C ALA A 469 1.40 -13.62 6.88
N LEU A 470 1.60 -12.34 6.55
CA LEU A 470 2.62 -11.94 5.58
C LEU A 470 4.02 -12.37 6.06
N ALA A 471 4.36 -12.15 7.32
CA ALA A 471 5.65 -12.54 7.88
C ALA A 471 5.88 -14.06 7.82
N GLY A 472 4.82 -14.85 8.01
CA GLY A 472 4.83 -16.31 7.95
C GLY A 472 4.77 -16.91 6.53
N SER A 473 4.60 -16.10 5.48
CA SER A 473 4.36 -16.58 4.12
C SER A 473 5.63 -16.87 3.28
N LEU A 474 6.81 -16.73 3.90
CA LEU A 474 8.09 -17.05 3.28
C LEU A 474 8.19 -18.56 2.98
N THR A 475 8.67 -18.89 1.79
CA THR A 475 9.04 -20.25 1.42
C THR A 475 10.38 -20.64 2.03
N VAL A 476 10.68 -21.94 2.06
CA VAL A 476 11.99 -22.46 2.49
C VAL A 476 13.14 -21.83 1.72
N GLU A 477 12.97 -21.54 0.43
CA GLU A 477 13.99 -20.87 -0.39
C GLU A 477 14.18 -19.42 0.05
N GLU A 478 13.10 -18.66 0.20
CA GLU A 478 13.17 -17.24 0.61
C GLU A 478 13.68 -17.08 2.05
N THR A 479 13.33 -18.01 2.96
CA THR A 479 13.89 -18.03 4.31
C THR A 479 15.39 -18.31 4.29
N LYS A 480 15.87 -19.24 3.46
CA LYS A 480 17.31 -19.50 3.30
C LYS A 480 18.06 -18.33 2.67
N ALA A 481 17.40 -17.57 1.80
CA ALA A 481 17.91 -16.32 1.24
C ALA A 481 17.79 -15.12 2.21
N GLU A 482 17.32 -15.36 3.44
CA GLU A 482 17.16 -14.34 4.49
C GLU A 482 16.28 -13.15 4.08
N LEU A 483 15.29 -13.40 3.21
CA LEU A 483 14.36 -12.35 2.81
C LEU A 483 13.42 -12.00 3.96
N VAL A 484 13.13 -10.71 4.12
CA VAL A 484 12.15 -10.23 5.11
C VAL A 484 10.72 -10.21 4.58
N TYR A 485 10.55 -10.20 3.25
CA TYR A 485 9.26 -10.28 2.56
C TYR A 485 9.32 -11.37 1.48
N PRO A 486 8.19 -12.04 1.18
CA PRO A 486 8.12 -13.00 0.09
C PRO A 486 8.26 -12.31 -1.27
N ARG A 487 8.61 -13.06 -2.33
CA ARG A 487 8.72 -12.51 -3.68
C ARG A 487 7.35 -12.12 -4.24
N LEU A 488 7.26 -10.94 -4.84
CA LEU A 488 6.02 -10.35 -5.36
C LEU A 488 5.32 -11.21 -6.43
N THR A 489 6.05 -12.07 -7.13
CA THR A 489 5.47 -13.01 -8.12
C THR A 489 4.44 -13.96 -7.50
N ARG A 490 4.48 -14.15 -6.17
CA ARG A 490 3.54 -14.99 -5.41
C ARG A 490 2.36 -14.20 -4.81
N ILE A 491 2.14 -12.95 -5.20
CA ILE A 491 1.19 -12.03 -4.53
C ILE A 491 -0.22 -12.61 -4.34
N ARG A 492 -0.71 -13.44 -5.26
CA ARG A 492 -2.02 -14.10 -5.14
C ARG A 492 -2.08 -15.16 -4.06
N ASP A 493 -1.03 -15.96 -3.94
CA ASP A 493 -0.91 -16.95 -2.86
C ASP A 493 -0.77 -16.25 -1.51
N ILE A 494 0.07 -15.21 -1.44
CA ILE A 494 0.26 -14.39 -0.24
C ILE A 494 -1.06 -13.74 0.19
N SER A 495 -1.78 -13.12 -0.75
CA SER A 495 -3.08 -12.48 -0.46
C SER A 495 -4.12 -13.49 0.03
N ALA A 496 -4.09 -14.73 -0.46
CA ALA A 496 -4.98 -15.79 0.01
C ALA A 496 -4.65 -16.24 1.45
N GLN A 497 -3.36 -16.35 1.79
CA GLN A 497 -2.92 -16.65 3.15
C GLN A 497 -3.28 -15.53 4.13
N ILE A 498 -3.11 -14.27 3.72
CA ILE A 498 -3.53 -13.12 4.52
C ILE A 498 -5.05 -13.11 4.68
N ALA A 499 -5.82 -13.33 3.61
CA ALA A 499 -7.28 -13.39 3.68
C ALA A 499 -7.76 -14.49 4.65
N LEU A 500 -7.10 -15.65 4.66
CA LEU A 500 -7.37 -16.72 5.63
C LEU A 500 -7.19 -16.22 7.07
N ALA A 501 -6.05 -15.61 7.39
CA ALA A 501 -5.76 -15.09 8.72
C ALA A 501 -6.75 -14.00 9.14
N VAL A 502 -7.11 -13.11 8.22
CA VAL A 502 -8.10 -12.05 8.42
C VAL A 502 -9.50 -12.63 8.70
N ILE A 503 -9.90 -13.69 8.00
CA ILE A 503 -11.18 -14.39 8.26
C ILE A 503 -11.17 -15.01 9.66
N ARG A 504 -10.07 -15.64 10.07
CA ARG A 504 -9.94 -16.23 11.42
C ARG A 504 -9.96 -15.18 12.51
N ALA A 505 -9.28 -14.05 12.30
CA ALA A 505 -9.33 -12.92 13.21
C ALA A 505 -10.77 -12.38 13.34
N ALA A 506 -11.47 -12.21 12.21
CA ALA A 506 -12.87 -11.76 12.21
C ALA A 506 -13.79 -12.72 12.99
N GLN A 507 -13.58 -14.04 12.87
CA GLN A 507 -14.31 -15.05 13.63
C GLN A 507 -14.01 -14.97 15.13
N LYS A 508 -12.73 -14.85 15.49
CA LYS A 508 -12.28 -14.72 16.89
C LYS A 508 -12.88 -13.48 17.54
N ASP A 509 -12.93 -12.37 16.80
CA ASP A 509 -13.48 -11.10 17.27
C ASP A 509 -15.01 -11.04 17.19
N ASN A 510 -15.67 -12.10 16.67
CA ASN A 510 -17.13 -12.19 16.46
C ASN A 510 -17.70 -11.09 15.56
N VAL A 511 -16.92 -10.62 14.59
CA VAL A 511 -17.35 -9.63 13.59
C VAL A 511 -17.68 -10.26 12.23
N ASP A 512 -17.49 -11.57 12.06
CA ASP A 512 -17.84 -12.31 10.84
C ASP A 512 -19.37 -12.54 10.70
N GLU A 513 -19.89 -12.47 9.47
CA GLU A 513 -21.29 -12.80 9.16
C GLU A 513 -21.41 -14.02 8.23
N ASN A 514 -20.28 -14.59 7.78
CA ASN A 514 -20.26 -15.77 6.93
C ASN A 514 -20.08 -17.08 7.73
N ALA A 515 -21.20 -17.67 8.14
CA ALA A 515 -21.22 -18.91 8.92
C ALA A 515 -20.56 -20.12 8.20
N LEU A 516 -20.45 -20.11 6.87
CA LEU A 516 -19.89 -21.23 6.10
C LEU A 516 -18.44 -21.56 6.50
N PHE A 517 -17.67 -20.57 6.93
CA PHE A 517 -16.24 -20.73 7.18
C PHE A 517 -15.89 -21.18 8.60
N ARG A 518 -16.85 -21.15 9.54
CA ARG A 518 -16.58 -21.40 10.96
C ARG A 518 -16.14 -22.84 11.24
N ASN A 519 -16.59 -23.78 10.41
CA ASN A 519 -16.31 -25.21 10.58
C ASN A 519 -15.31 -25.76 9.53
N LEU A 520 -14.81 -24.92 8.62
CA LEU A 520 -13.80 -25.35 7.66
C LEU A 520 -12.43 -25.41 8.35
N SER A 521 -11.62 -26.40 8.01
CA SER A 521 -10.19 -26.37 8.32
C SER A 521 -9.51 -25.24 7.57
N ASP A 522 -8.32 -24.84 8.02
CA ASP A 522 -7.54 -23.79 7.37
C ASP A 522 -7.16 -24.16 5.92
N ASP A 523 -6.83 -25.42 5.65
CA ASP A 523 -6.55 -25.90 4.30
C ASP A 523 -7.78 -25.80 3.39
N ALA A 524 -8.94 -26.25 3.86
CA ALA A 524 -10.18 -26.19 3.08
C ALA A 524 -10.63 -24.75 2.83
N LEU A 525 -10.44 -23.85 3.81
CA LEU A 525 -10.73 -22.44 3.66
C LEU A 525 -9.75 -21.76 2.69
N LEU A 526 -8.46 -22.08 2.76
CA LEU A 526 -7.46 -21.55 1.84
C LEU A 526 -7.75 -21.96 0.39
N GLU A 527 -8.07 -23.24 0.16
CA GLU A 527 -8.49 -23.73 -1.16
C GLU A 527 -9.75 -23.01 -1.66
N TYR A 528 -10.73 -22.79 -0.78
CA TYR A 528 -11.92 -22.02 -1.14
C TYR A 528 -11.57 -20.59 -1.54
N ILE A 529 -10.71 -19.90 -0.77
CA ILE A 529 -10.27 -18.53 -1.06
C ILE A 529 -9.58 -18.49 -2.43
N LYS A 530 -8.63 -19.40 -2.69
CA LYS A 530 -7.93 -19.51 -3.97
C LYS A 530 -8.89 -19.75 -5.14
N ALA A 531 -9.87 -20.63 -4.96
CA ALA A 531 -10.90 -20.90 -5.96
C ALA A 531 -11.81 -19.68 -6.25
N LYS A 532 -11.88 -18.70 -5.34
CA LYS A 532 -12.63 -17.45 -5.54
C LYS A 532 -11.82 -16.34 -6.21
N GLN A 533 -10.51 -16.50 -6.37
CA GLN A 533 -9.69 -15.51 -7.06
C GLN A 533 -10.05 -15.46 -8.54
N TRP A 534 -10.57 -14.32 -8.97
CA TRP A 534 -10.97 -14.07 -10.35
C TRP A 534 -9.79 -14.21 -11.32
N GLN A 535 -10.06 -14.81 -12.47
CA GLN A 535 -9.12 -14.96 -13.57
C GLN A 535 -9.69 -14.27 -14.82
N PRO A 536 -8.86 -13.58 -15.62
CA PRO A 536 -9.28 -13.10 -16.93
C PRO A 536 -9.65 -14.32 -17.78
N THR A 537 -10.89 -14.35 -18.25
CA THR A 537 -11.35 -15.46 -19.08
C THR A 537 -10.92 -15.21 -20.53
N ASN A 538 -10.25 -16.20 -21.14
CA ASN A 538 -10.11 -16.35 -22.59
C ASN A 538 -11.48 -16.63 -23.22
N THR A 539 -12.46 -15.75 -23.03
CA THR A 539 -13.64 -15.82 -23.87
C THR A 539 -13.22 -15.29 -25.22
N ASN A 540 -13.74 -15.91 -26.29
CA ASN A 540 -13.67 -15.41 -27.67
C ASN A 540 -14.43 -14.08 -27.83
N SER A 541 -14.32 -13.18 -26.85
CA SER A 541 -14.80 -11.82 -26.90
C SER A 541 -13.87 -11.06 -27.83
N ILE A 542 -14.32 -10.94 -29.06
CA ILE A 542 -13.81 -10.01 -30.05
C ILE A 542 -13.62 -8.67 -29.34
N PRO A 543 -12.45 -8.01 -29.47
CA PRO A 543 -12.24 -6.69 -28.87
C PRO A 543 -13.41 -5.78 -29.20
N ARG A 544 -14.03 -5.17 -28.19
CA ARG A 544 -15.04 -4.14 -28.46
C ARG A 544 -14.30 -2.96 -29.07
N LEU A 545 -14.55 -2.71 -30.35
CA LEU A 545 -14.02 -1.57 -31.10
C LEU A 545 -14.44 -0.25 -30.46
#